data_AF-Q0RHP3-F1
#
_entry.id   AF-Q0RHP3-F1
#
_cell.length_a   1.000
_cell.length_b   1.000
_cell.length_c   1.000
_cell.angle_alpha   90.00
_cell.angle_beta   90.00
_cell.angle_gamma   90.00
#
_symmetry.space_group_name_H-M   'P 1'
#
loop_
_entity.id
_entity.type
_entity.pdbx_description
1 polymer ?
#
loop_
_entity_poly.entity_id
_entity_poly.type
_entity_poly.pdbx_seq_one_letter_code
_entity_poly.pdbx_strand_id
1 'polypeptide(L)'
;MLVCAVCGAVGLTELRHALDYPEVLSAPPADTLAVVREHWLAIGVGVVLAGVAAGLLLPITVGIVRLLPRGPHRPLLTVLGAATAGAHLTGLLFWLITVPALARRAAIPAQADHASAVFDTARTLFGVMIGEVLACLLTASWTVALLTRAARAGVTRRPATRPALPRVAGVVLTGWGGLAAGGVLGGVLLPFGVDAAVTGRVVGELVWYLWLVGLAVAVGHLDPGWLAADPTAAAAADGPALPIERVGGDAALPAPALPMVELPVADLPVADLPVADHPVPALPVADPAPAGDPRPAAAVAGRDTRLREPQSADDGFFDAATEIFWEDPTAGGGGARSGRPGRGSTHRQEPDGSGPADPALADASTDPDRRPLRAAAQPAGRLLGDDAPTDPVIDVPAGERPDRATGPAPRDGPT
;
A
#
# COMPACT_ATOMS: atom_id res chain seq x y z
N MET A 1 18.75 -4.13 4.46
CA MET A 1 18.69 -3.89 3.00
C MET A 1 18.51 -5.19 2.23
N LEU A 2 19.44 -6.15 2.30
CA LEU A 2 19.30 -7.44 1.59
C LEU A 2 17.97 -8.15 1.88
N VAL A 3 17.61 -8.31 3.17
CA VAL A 3 16.32 -8.92 3.57
C VAL A 3 15.14 -8.15 2.98
N CYS A 4 15.15 -6.81 3.03
CA CYS A 4 14.11 -5.96 2.42
C CYS A 4 14.00 -6.20 0.91
N ALA A 5 15.12 -6.25 0.20
CA ALA A 5 15.14 -6.49 -1.25
C ALA A 5 14.61 -7.89 -1.62
N VAL A 6 15.02 -8.93 -0.89
CA VAL A 6 14.57 -10.30 -1.14
C VAL A 6 13.09 -10.46 -0.80
N CYS A 7 12.66 -10.02 0.39
CA CYS A 7 11.25 -10.10 0.79
C CYS A 7 10.35 -9.30 -0.16
N GLY A 8 10.78 -8.11 -0.59
CA GLY A 8 10.00 -7.29 -1.51
C GLY A 8 9.90 -7.91 -2.89
N ALA A 9 11.01 -8.39 -3.46
CA ALA A 9 11.00 -9.05 -4.77
C ALA A 9 10.19 -10.35 -4.78
N VAL A 10 10.37 -11.20 -3.77
CA VAL A 10 9.60 -12.46 -3.64
C VAL A 10 8.12 -12.15 -3.38
N GLY A 11 7.81 -11.26 -2.44
CA GLY A 11 6.44 -10.87 -2.14
C GLY A 11 5.70 -10.32 -3.36
N LEU A 12 6.33 -9.41 -4.12
CA LEU A 12 5.76 -8.87 -5.35
C LEU A 12 5.56 -9.95 -6.43
N THR A 13 6.51 -10.89 -6.55
CA THR A 13 6.41 -12.00 -7.52
C THR A 13 5.25 -12.94 -7.17
N GLU A 14 5.09 -13.28 -5.89
CA GLU A 14 3.97 -14.10 -5.41
C GLU A 14 2.63 -13.39 -5.61
N LEU A 15 2.54 -12.08 -5.32
CA LEU A 15 1.32 -11.30 -5.57
C LEU A 15 0.99 -11.24 -7.06
N ARG A 16 2.00 -11.08 -7.92
CA ARG A 16 1.80 -11.13 -9.38
C ARG A 16 1.28 -12.49 -9.82
N HIS A 17 1.80 -13.58 -9.25
CA HIS A 17 1.40 -14.93 -9.63
C HIS A 17 0.00 -15.31 -9.10
N ALA A 18 -0.32 -14.93 -7.87
CA ALA A 18 -1.55 -15.35 -7.18
C ALA A 18 -2.75 -14.43 -7.44
N LEU A 19 -2.51 -13.14 -7.69
CA LEU A 19 -3.57 -12.15 -7.91
C LEU A 19 -3.60 -11.57 -9.31
N ASP A 20 -2.62 -11.85 -10.18
CA ASP A 20 -2.37 -11.04 -11.37
C ASP A 20 -2.22 -9.55 -10.98
N TYR A 21 -1.32 -9.28 -10.03
CA TYR A 21 -1.01 -7.92 -9.62
C TYR A 21 -0.11 -7.21 -10.65
N PRO A 22 -0.40 -5.93 -11.03
CA PRO A 22 -1.43 -5.04 -10.47
C PRO A 22 -2.80 -5.07 -11.17
N GLU A 23 -3.01 -5.90 -12.19
CA GLU A 23 -4.25 -5.98 -12.97
C GLU A 23 -5.49 -6.28 -12.11
N VAL A 24 -5.33 -6.96 -10.97
CA VAL A 24 -6.40 -7.15 -9.97
C VAL A 24 -7.05 -5.85 -9.48
N LEU A 25 -6.33 -4.73 -9.57
CA LEU A 25 -6.83 -3.41 -9.19
C LEU A 25 -7.64 -2.72 -10.27
N SER A 26 -7.91 -3.37 -11.39
CA SER A 26 -8.94 -2.93 -12.33
C SER A 26 -10.01 -4.00 -12.55
N ALA A 27 -9.82 -5.20 -11.99
CA ALA A 27 -10.78 -6.29 -12.07
C ALA A 27 -12.10 -5.96 -11.33
N PRO A 28 -13.23 -6.55 -11.75
CA PRO A 28 -14.48 -6.42 -11.03
C PRO A 28 -14.36 -6.87 -9.56
N PRO A 29 -15.03 -6.18 -8.61
CA PRO A 29 -15.04 -6.53 -7.19
C PRO A 29 -15.38 -8.01 -6.92
N ALA A 30 -16.42 -8.52 -7.56
CA ALA A 30 -16.90 -9.89 -7.34
C ALA A 30 -15.84 -10.93 -7.74
N ASP A 31 -15.18 -10.72 -8.88
CA ASP A 31 -14.14 -11.60 -9.40
C ASP A 31 -12.91 -11.57 -8.48
N THR A 32 -12.50 -10.38 -8.05
CA THR A 32 -11.37 -10.21 -7.12
C THR A 32 -11.61 -10.92 -5.79
N LEU A 33 -12.80 -10.74 -5.20
CA LEU A 33 -13.15 -11.41 -3.94
C LEU A 33 -13.25 -12.93 -4.09
N ALA A 34 -13.65 -13.43 -5.27
CA ALA A 34 -13.63 -14.86 -5.57
C ALA A 34 -12.20 -15.41 -5.66
N VAL A 35 -11.31 -14.75 -6.39
CA VAL A 35 -9.89 -15.11 -6.50
C VAL A 35 -9.22 -15.11 -5.14
N VAL A 36 -9.46 -14.07 -4.32
CA VAL A 36 -8.90 -13.99 -2.96
C VAL A 36 -9.35 -15.17 -2.11
N ARG A 37 -10.61 -15.57 -2.19
CA ARG A 37 -11.12 -16.71 -1.42
C ARG A 37 -10.46 -18.03 -1.84
N GLU A 38 -10.19 -18.19 -3.13
CA GLU A 38 -9.53 -19.38 -3.68
C GLU A 38 -8.04 -19.44 -3.33
N HIS A 39 -7.34 -18.30 -3.38
CA HIS A 39 -5.88 -18.23 -3.27
C HIS A 39 -5.37 -17.51 -2.00
N TRP A 40 -6.20 -17.40 -0.96
CA TRP A 40 -5.93 -16.54 0.20
C TRP A 40 -4.56 -16.78 0.86
N LEU A 41 -4.08 -18.03 0.89
CA LEU A 41 -2.82 -18.38 1.54
C LEU A 41 -1.62 -17.85 0.75
N ALA A 42 -1.60 -18.01 -0.57
CA ALA A 42 -0.54 -17.48 -1.44
C ALA A 42 -0.51 -15.94 -1.37
N ILE A 43 -1.69 -15.32 -1.41
CA ILE A 43 -1.86 -13.88 -1.25
C ILE A 43 -1.34 -13.42 0.10
N GLY A 44 -1.73 -14.09 1.19
CA GLY A 44 -1.29 -13.77 2.54
C GLY A 44 0.23 -13.82 2.68
N VAL A 45 0.88 -14.85 2.12
CA VAL A 45 2.36 -14.95 2.10
C VAL A 45 2.98 -13.78 1.33
N GLY A 46 2.48 -13.49 0.13
CA GLY A 46 2.95 -12.36 -0.69
C GLY A 46 2.82 -11.01 0.03
N VAL A 47 1.65 -10.75 0.62
CA VAL A 47 1.37 -9.52 1.38
C VAL A 47 2.27 -9.40 2.62
N VAL A 48 2.48 -10.49 3.37
CA VAL A 48 3.35 -10.48 4.55
C VAL A 48 4.80 -10.21 4.17
N LEU A 49 5.32 -10.85 3.11
CA LEU A 49 6.69 -10.62 2.63
C LEU A 49 6.88 -9.17 2.16
N ALA A 50 5.93 -8.63 1.40
CA ALA A 50 5.92 -7.23 1.01
C ALA A 50 5.84 -6.29 2.24
N GLY A 51 5.04 -6.67 3.24
CA GLY A 51 4.89 -5.91 4.50
C GLY A 51 6.19 -5.86 5.31
N VAL A 52 6.91 -6.97 5.39
CA VAL A 52 8.24 -7.02 6.02
C VAL A 52 9.22 -6.11 5.26
N ALA A 53 9.20 -6.13 3.93
CA ALA A 53 10.05 -5.25 3.11
C ALA A 53 9.73 -3.76 3.37
N ALA A 54 8.46 -3.40 3.37
CA ALA A 54 8.00 -2.04 3.66
C ALA A 54 8.38 -1.59 5.09
N GLY A 55 8.16 -2.44 6.10
CA GLY A 55 8.53 -2.15 7.48
C GLY A 55 10.04 -1.97 7.69
N LEU A 56 10.86 -2.72 6.95
CA LEU A 56 12.33 -2.58 6.98
C LEU A 56 12.83 -1.28 6.35
N LEU A 57 12.02 -0.56 5.58
CA LEU A 57 12.43 0.72 4.97
C LEU A 57 12.77 1.78 6.03
N LEU A 58 12.04 1.81 7.14
CA LEU A 58 12.29 2.76 8.24
C LEU A 58 13.66 2.55 8.91
N PRO A 59 14.01 1.35 9.44
CA PRO A 59 15.33 1.13 10.04
C PRO A 59 16.46 1.26 9.01
N ILE A 60 16.24 0.88 7.74
CA ILE A 60 17.19 1.13 6.65
C ILE A 60 17.44 2.64 6.50
N THR A 61 16.37 3.44 6.45
CA THR A 61 16.47 4.90 6.34
C THR A 61 17.24 5.48 7.52
N VAL A 62 16.91 5.10 8.75
CA VAL A 62 17.62 5.55 9.97
C VAL A 62 19.10 5.19 9.90
N GLY A 63 19.43 3.98 9.47
CA GLY A 63 20.81 3.51 9.27
C GLY A 63 21.57 4.39 8.28
N ILE A 64 21.01 4.62 7.10
CA ILE A 64 21.64 5.46 6.07
C ILE A 64 21.81 6.91 6.54
N VAL A 65 20.79 7.47 7.20
CA VAL A 65 20.79 8.85 7.72
C VAL A 65 21.87 9.05 8.78
N ARG A 66 22.21 8.02 9.57
CA ARG A 66 23.32 8.06 10.53
C ARG A 66 24.68 8.17 9.84
N LEU A 67 24.84 7.57 8.66
CA LEU A 67 26.06 7.62 7.84
C LEU A 67 26.23 8.96 7.11
N LEU A 68 25.12 9.64 6.78
CA LEU A 68 25.15 10.97 6.17
C LEU A 68 25.64 12.04 7.15
N PRO A 69 26.29 13.14 6.72
CA PRO A 69 26.68 14.24 7.62
C PRO A 69 25.51 14.78 8.46
N ARG A 70 25.81 15.27 9.67
CA ARG A 70 24.81 15.96 10.51
C ARG A 70 24.33 17.22 9.79
N GLY A 71 23.02 17.41 9.69
CA GLY A 71 22.40 18.55 9.04
C GLY A 71 20.87 18.46 9.04
N PRO A 72 20.17 19.52 8.61
CA PRO A 72 18.71 19.60 8.65
C PRO A 72 18.00 18.58 7.74
N HIS A 73 18.75 17.87 6.90
CA HIS A 73 18.22 16.87 5.97
C HIS A 73 17.98 15.51 6.59
N ARG A 74 18.61 15.24 7.75
CA ARG A 74 18.41 13.99 8.49
C ARG A 74 16.95 13.78 8.92
N PRO A 75 16.28 14.72 9.62
CA PRO A 75 14.88 14.55 10.00
C PRO A 75 13.97 14.41 8.77
N LEU A 76 14.21 15.20 7.72
CA LEU A 76 13.43 15.13 6.47
C LEU A 76 13.49 13.73 5.85
N LEU A 77 14.67 13.14 5.69
CA LEU A 77 14.81 11.80 5.12
C LEU A 77 14.16 10.73 6.00
N THR A 78 14.30 10.82 7.33
CA THR A 78 13.66 9.90 8.26
C THR A 78 12.14 9.98 8.18
N VAL A 79 11.56 11.19 8.18
CA VAL A 79 10.12 11.40 8.05
C VAL A 79 9.63 10.85 6.71
N LEU A 80 10.36 11.12 5.63
CA LEU A 80 10.00 10.64 4.30
C LEU A 80 10.06 9.10 4.22
N GLY A 81 11.08 8.47 4.82
CA GLY A 81 11.17 7.01 4.91
C GLY A 81 10.07 6.39 5.78
N ALA A 82 9.71 7.03 6.89
CA ALA A 82 8.60 6.60 7.75
C ALA A 82 7.25 6.72 7.03
N ALA A 83 6.99 7.84 6.35
CA ALA A 83 5.78 8.06 5.57
C ALA A 83 5.67 7.05 4.42
N THR A 84 6.79 6.76 3.74
CA THR A 84 6.84 5.74 2.68
C THR A 84 6.47 4.36 3.23
N ALA A 85 7.10 3.94 4.33
CA ALA A 85 6.79 2.66 4.99
C ALA A 85 5.33 2.60 5.45
N GLY A 86 4.81 3.68 6.03
CA GLY A 86 3.42 3.77 6.49
C GLY A 86 2.40 3.66 5.35
N ALA A 87 2.63 4.33 4.22
CA ALA A 87 1.74 4.25 3.05
C ALA A 87 1.66 2.82 2.49
N HIS A 88 2.81 2.16 2.31
CA HIS A 88 2.87 0.76 1.88
C HIS A 88 2.18 -0.18 2.87
N LEU A 89 2.50 -0.07 4.16
CA LEU A 89 1.89 -0.91 5.20
C LEU A 89 0.38 -0.72 5.28
N THR A 90 -0.13 0.50 5.08
CA THR A 90 -1.58 0.76 5.10
C THR A 90 -2.28 0.01 3.97
N GLY A 91 -1.75 0.10 2.74
CA GLY A 91 -2.30 -0.65 1.61
C GLY A 91 -2.23 -2.17 1.81
N LEU A 92 -1.12 -2.67 2.36
CA LEU A 92 -0.92 -4.10 2.62
C LEU A 92 -1.81 -4.63 3.76
N LEU A 93 -1.99 -3.86 4.84
CA LEU A 93 -2.88 -4.22 5.95
C LEU A 93 -4.34 -4.31 5.50
N PHE A 94 -4.77 -3.44 4.58
CA PHE A 94 -6.08 -3.54 3.95
C PHE A 94 -6.25 -4.91 3.25
N TRP A 95 -5.28 -5.31 2.43
CA TRP A 95 -5.29 -6.61 1.76
C TRP A 95 -5.21 -7.80 2.72
N LEU A 96 -4.49 -7.68 3.83
CA LEU A 96 -4.31 -8.76 4.79
C LEU A 96 -5.52 -8.97 5.69
N ILE A 97 -6.20 -7.89 6.09
CA ILE A 97 -7.25 -7.93 7.12
C ILE A 97 -8.63 -7.75 6.49
N THR A 98 -8.83 -6.65 5.75
CA THR A 98 -10.15 -6.23 5.27
C THR A 98 -10.63 -7.12 4.12
N VAL A 99 -9.76 -7.42 3.15
CA VAL A 99 -10.17 -8.15 1.94
C VAL A 99 -10.63 -9.59 2.24
N PRO A 100 -9.95 -10.40 3.07
CA PRO A 100 -10.44 -11.72 3.44
C PRO A 100 -11.79 -11.69 4.18
N ALA A 101 -12.01 -10.67 5.02
CA ALA A 101 -13.30 -10.50 5.70
C ALA A 101 -14.43 -10.17 4.70
N LEU A 102 -14.17 -9.28 3.74
CA LEU A 102 -15.12 -8.96 2.67
C LEU A 102 -15.36 -10.16 1.73
N ALA A 103 -14.32 -10.95 1.43
CA ALA A 103 -14.43 -12.15 0.59
C ALA A 103 -15.32 -13.24 1.23
N ARG A 104 -15.30 -13.36 2.57
CA ARG A 104 -16.21 -14.24 3.32
C ARG A 104 -17.65 -13.73 3.27
N ARG A 105 -17.88 -12.42 3.49
CA ARG A 105 -19.23 -11.81 3.39
C ARG A 105 -19.80 -11.93 1.98
N ALA A 106 -18.98 -11.76 0.96
CA ALA A 106 -19.39 -11.91 -0.44
C ALA A 106 -19.77 -13.34 -0.83
N ALA A 107 -19.38 -14.36 -0.03
CA ALA A 107 -19.83 -15.74 -0.25
C ALA A 107 -21.31 -15.94 0.16
N ILE A 108 -21.90 -15.01 0.93
CA ILE A 108 -23.30 -15.05 1.32
C ILE A 108 -24.10 -14.25 0.28
N PRO A 109 -25.01 -14.88 -0.50
CA PRO A 109 -25.70 -14.20 -1.60
C PRO A 109 -26.43 -12.92 -1.19
N ALA A 110 -27.03 -12.90 -0.01
CA ALA A 110 -27.73 -11.74 0.53
C ALA A 110 -26.82 -10.54 0.88
N GLN A 111 -25.51 -10.75 1.01
CA GLN A 111 -24.52 -9.71 1.37
C GLN A 111 -23.55 -9.40 0.23
N ALA A 112 -23.60 -10.14 -0.88
CA ALA A 112 -22.62 -10.06 -1.96
C ALA A 112 -22.51 -8.66 -2.58
N ASP A 113 -23.64 -8.02 -2.85
CA ASP A 113 -23.70 -6.69 -3.45
C ASP A 113 -23.11 -5.63 -2.51
N HIS A 114 -23.48 -5.67 -1.24
CA HIS A 114 -22.97 -4.75 -0.23
C HIS A 114 -21.46 -4.94 0.00
N ALA A 115 -20.99 -6.18 0.13
CA ALA A 115 -19.57 -6.48 0.30
C ALA A 115 -18.74 -6.01 -0.90
N SER A 116 -19.28 -6.14 -2.12
CA SER A 116 -18.64 -5.66 -3.35
C SER A 116 -18.55 -4.14 -3.39
N ALA A 117 -19.60 -3.41 -2.99
CA ALA A 117 -19.59 -1.95 -2.92
C ALA A 117 -18.60 -1.40 -1.87
N VAL A 118 -18.54 -2.03 -0.69
CA VAL A 118 -17.58 -1.68 0.37
C VAL A 118 -16.16 -1.99 -0.11
N PHE A 119 -15.94 -3.15 -0.74
CA PHE A 119 -14.65 -3.52 -1.31
C PHE A 119 -14.19 -2.50 -2.35
N ASP A 120 -15.06 -2.08 -3.28
CA ASP A 120 -14.69 -1.15 -4.34
C ASP A 120 -14.25 0.22 -3.80
N THR A 121 -15.00 0.73 -2.81
CA THR A 121 -14.67 1.98 -2.12
C THR A 121 -13.34 1.87 -1.37
N ALA A 122 -13.17 0.81 -0.56
CA ALA A 122 -11.99 0.60 0.26
C ALA A 122 -10.74 0.31 -0.59
N ARG A 123 -10.88 -0.47 -1.66
CA ARG A 123 -9.84 -0.75 -2.65
C ARG A 123 -9.37 0.51 -3.35
N THR A 124 -10.27 1.41 -3.72
CA THR A 124 -9.93 2.69 -4.34
C THR A 124 -9.14 3.57 -3.35
N LEU A 125 -9.60 3.70 -2.11
CA LEU A 125 -8.95 4.56 -1.12
C LEU A 125 -7.63 3.98 -0.59
N PHE A 126 -7.67 2.78 -0.03
CA PHE A 126 -6.53 2.17 0.66
C PHE A 126 -5.60 1.44 -0.29
N GLY A 127 -6.14 0.72 -1.26
CA GLY A 127 -5.37 0.05 -2.30
C GLY A 127 -4.72 1.06 -3.22
N VAL A 128 -5.52 1.71 -4.08
CA VAL A 128 -5.02 2.56 -5.17
C VAL A 128 -4.44 3.88 -4.67
N MET A 129 -5.21 4.71 -3.96
CA MET A 129 -4.75 6.06 -3.61
C MET A 129 -3.61 6.07 -2.59
N ILE A 130 -3.77 5.33 -1.48
CA ILE A 130 -2.75 5.28 -0.41
C ILE A 130 -1.64 4.29 -0.75
N GLY A 131 -2.01 3.04 -1.01
CA GLY A 131 -1.07 1.93 -1.19
C GLY A 131 -0.27 1.99 -2.48
N GLU A 132 -0.78 2.62 -3.54
CA GLU A 132 -0.08 2.72 -4.82
C GLU A 132 0.42 4.13 -5.10
N VAL A 133 -0.49 5.09 -5.26
CA VAL A 133 -0.15 6.43 -5.74
C VAL A 133 0.74 7.13 -4.72
N LEU A 134 0.26 7.25 -3.47
CA LEU A 134 1.01 7.92 -2.42
C LEU A 134 2.29 7.16 -2.08
N ALA A 135 2.24 5.83 -1.98
CA ALA A 135 3.42 5.03 -1.69
C ALA A 135 4.49 5.14 -2.80
N CYS A 136 4.11 5.12 -4.08
CA CYS A 136 5.04 5.30 -5.20
C CYS A 136 5.65 6.72 -5.20
N LEU A 137 4.84 7.75 -5.00
CA LEU A 137 5.32 9.15 -4.87
C LEU A 137 6.35 9.30 -3.76
N LEU A 138 6.04 8.77 -2.58
CA LEU A 138 6.93 8.83 -1.42
C LEU A 138 8.20 8.02 -1.62
N THR A 139 8.10 6.81 -2.20
CA THR A 139 9.26 5.95 -2.51
C THR A 139 10.21 6.61 -3.51
N ALA A 140 9.66 7.17 -4.60
CA ALA A 140 10.45 7.90 -5.58
C ALA A 140 11.09 9.15 -4.96
N SER A 141 10.32 9.94 -4.21
CA SER A 141 10.81 11.14 -3.51
C SER A 141 11.92 10.81 -2.51
N TRP A 142 11.76 9.74 -1.74
CA TRP A 142 12.76 9.25 -0.80
C TRP A 142 14.06 8.88 -1.52
N THR A 143 13.94 8.14 -2.62
CA THR A 143 15.08 7.69 -3.42
C THR A 143 15.83 8.89 -4.02
N VAL A 144 15.12 9.84 -4.64
CA VAL A 144 15.71 11.05 -5.22
C VAL A 144 16.36 11.92 -4.15
N ALA A 145 15.70 12.11 -3.01
CA ALA A 145 16.24 12.87 -1.90
C ALA A 145 17.53 12.22 -1.38
N LEU A 146 17.52 10.91 -1.18
CA LEU A 146 18.69 10.15 -0.73
C LEU A 146 19.86 10.28 -1.71
N LEU A 147 19.62 10.07 -3.02
CA LEU A 147 20.65 10.21 -4.06
C LEU A 147 21.23 11.62 -4.12
N THR A 148 20.37 12.64 -4.06
CA THR A 148 20.80 14.05 -4.06
C THR A 148 21.69 14.37 -2.86
N ARG A 149 21.36 13.82 -1.68
CA ARG A 149 22.17 14.03 -0.46
C ARG A 149 23.48 13.25 -0.51
N ALA A 150 23.45 12.01 -0.97
CA ALA A 150 24.66 11.20 -1.13
C ALA A 150 25.65 11.87 -2.11
N ALA A 151 25.16 12.37 -3.25
CA ALA A 151 25.97 13.10 -4.22
C ALA A 151 26.62 14.36 -3.61
N ARG A 152 25.85 15.19 -2.88
CA ARG A 152 26.37 16.40 -2.21
C ARG A 152 27.38 16.06 -1.11
N ALA A 153 27.18 14.99 -0.36
CA ALA A 153 28.12 14.53 0.66
C ALA A 153 29.45 14.05 0.05
N GLY A 154 29.38 13.30 -1.06
CA GLY A 154 30.57 12.81 -1.77
C GLY A 154 31.43 13.91 -2.40
N VAL A 155 30.82 15.02 -2.81
CA VAL A 155 31.54 16.20 -3.33
C VAL A 155 32.29 16.93 -2.22
N THR A 156 31.75 16.96 -1.00
CA THR A 156 32.25 17.85 0.07
C THR A 156 33.28 17.22 1.00
N ARG A 157 33.35 15.89 1.12
CA ARG A 157 34.28 15.22 2.05
C ARG A 157 34.86 13.94 1.46
N ARG A 158 35.97 14.07 0.72
CA ARG A 158 36.86 12.93 0.43
C ARG A 158 38.00 12.94 1.46
N PRO A 159 37.89 12.22 2.59
CA PRO A 159 39.06 11.99 3.42
C PRO A 159 40.09 11.18 2.61
N ALA A 160 41.34 11.61 2.62
CA ALA A 160 42.43 11.05 1.79
C ALA A 160 42.75 9.57 2.08
N THR A 161 42.18 8.98 3.13
CA THR A 161 42.63 7.72 3.71
C THR A 161 41.67 6.54 3.56
N ARG A 162 40.45 6.71 3.01
CA ARG A 162 39.54 5.57 2.78
C ARG A 162 39.55 5.12 1.33
N PRO A 163 39.58 3.80 1.05
CA PRO A 163 39.43 3.26 -0.30
C PRO A 163 38.08 3.74 -0.83
N ALA A 164 38.13 4.70 -1.75
CA ALA A 164 36.92 5.24 -2.34
C ALA A 164 36.26 4.14 -3.17
N LEU A 165 34.93 4.02 -3.04
CA LEU A 165 34.14 3.31 -4.05
C LEU A 165 34.59 3.84 -5.43
N PRO A 166 34.88 2.97 -6.42
CA PRO A 166 35.27 3.42 -7.75
C PRO A 166 34.27 4.47 -8.25
N ARG A 167 34.75 5.58 -8.81
CA ARG A 167 33.85 6.67 -9.28
C ARG A 167 32.77 6.13 -10.21
N VAL A 168 33.13 5.16 -11.06
CA VAL A 168 32.23 4.46 -11.96
C VAL A 168 31.10 3.77 -11.20
N ALA A 169 31.41 3.03 -10.13
CA ALA A 169 30.40 2.36 -9.32
C ALA A 169 29.41 3.35 -8.67
N GLY A 170 29.90 4.49 -8.19
CA GLY A 170 29.04 5.54 -7.64
C GLY A 170 28.10 6.17 -8.68
N VAL A 171 28.60 6.42 -9.90
CA VAL A 171 27.78 6.93 -11.02
C VAL A 171 26.74 5.90 -11.46
N VAL A 172 27.14 4.63 -11.60
CA VAL A 172 26.23 3.53 -11.97
C VAL A 172 25.14 3.38 -10.91
N LEU A 173 25.49 3.32 -9.62
CA LEU A 173 24.51 3.20 -8.55
C LEU A 173 23.54 4.39 -8.49
N THR A 174 24.02 5.60 -8.75
CA THR A 174 23.18 6.81 -8.80
C THR A 174 22.24 6.78 -10.00
N GLY A 175 22.75 6.42 -11.18
CA GLY A 175 21.96 6.29 -12.41
C GLY A 175 20.88 5.22 -12.29
N TRP A 176 21.23 4.05 -11.74
CA TRP A 176 20.27 2.97 -11.49
C TRP A 176 19.20 3.37 -10.47
N GLY A 177 19.58 4.06 -9.39
CA GLY A 177 18.62 4.56 -8.41
C GLY A 177 17.67 5.60 -9.00
N GLY A 178 18.17 6.48 -9.89
CA GLY A 178 17.36 7.45 -10.60
C GLY A 178 16.37 6.78 -11.57
N LEU A 179 16.83 5.78 -12.32
CA LEU A 179 15.99 4.99 -13.22
C LEU A 179 14.91 4.22 -12.46
N ALA A 180 15.28 3.58 -11.35
CA ALA A 180 14.35 2.91 -10.44
C ALA A 180 13.28 3.88 -9.91
N ALA A 181 13.70 5.05 -9.44
CA ALA A 181 12.76 6.08 -8.94
C ALA A 181 11.80 6.56 -10.04
N GLY A 182 12.29 6.73 -11.28
CA GLY A 182 11.44 7.06 -12.43
C GLY A 182 10.44 5.96 -12.76
N GLY A 183 10.86 4.69 -12.74
CA GLY A 183 9.97 3.55 -12.97
C GLY A 183 8.89 3.41 -11.90
N VAL A 184 9.27 3.51 -10.61
CA VAL A 184 8.32 3.52 -9.48
C VAL A 184 7.36 4.70 -9.59
N LEU A 185 7.85 5.90 -9.92
CA LEU A 185 7.02 7.08 -10.12
C LEU A 185 6.04 6.92 -11.28
N GLY A 186 6.39 6.15 -12.31
CA GLY A 186 5.49 5.77 -13.39
C GLY A 186 4.20 5.12 -12.89
N GLY A 187 4.23 4.42 -11.75
CA GLY A 187 3.05 3.84 -11.09
C GLY A 187 1.98 4.86 -10.69
N VAL A 188 2.30 6.15 -10.59
CA VAL A 188 1.32 7.22 -10.34
C VAL A 188 0.37 7.39 -11.52
N LEU A 189 0.77 6.95 -12.72
CA LEU A 189 -0.04 7.04 -13.93
C LEU A 189 -1.04 5.89 -14.10
N LEU A 190 -0.96 4.85 -13.25
CA LEU A 190 -1.81 3.66 -13.32
C LEU A 190 -3.32 3.97 -13.20
N PRO A 191 -3.77 4.85 -12.27
CA PRO A 191 -5.18 5.22 -12.17
C PRO A 191 -5.72 5.97 -13.40
N PHE A 192 -4.82 6.47 -14.26
CA PHE A 192 -5.17 7.20 -15.48
C PHE A 192 -5.24 6.27 -16.72
N GLY A 193 -5.13 4.95 -16.54
CA GLY A 193 -5.28 3.98 -17.61
C GLY A 193 -4.12 3.93 -18.59
N VAL A 194 -2.91 4.32 -18.15
CA VAL A 194 -1.71 4.25 -18.99
C VAL A 194 -1.13 2.83 -18.90
N ASP A 195 -1.37 1.97 -19.89
CA ASP A 195 -0.91 0.56 -19.87
C ASP A 195 0.62 0.43 -19.70
N ALA A 196 1.38 1.35 -20.30
CA ALA A 196 2.84 1.39 -20.14
C ALA A 196 3.28 1.62 -18.68
N ALA A 197 2.42 2.26 -17.85
CA ALA A 197 2.69 2.49 -16.44
C ALA A 197 2.67 1.20 -15.62
N VAL A 198 1.84 0.21 -16.00
CA VAL A 198 1.78 -1.09 -15.32
C VAL A 198 3.12 -1.81 -15.42
N THR A 199 3.62 -1.96 -16.65
CA THR A 199 4.92 -2.61 -16.88
C THR A 199 6.07 -1.78 -16.30
N GLY A 200 6.04 -0.46 -16.52
CA GLY A 200 7.07 0.46 -16.03
C GLY A 200 7.21 0.42 -14.51
N ARG A 201 6.09 0.31 -13.78
CA ARG A 201 6.08 0.21 -12.33
C ARG A 201 6.70 -1.08 -11.84
N VAL A 202 6.25 -2.23 -12.32
CA VAL A 202 6.76 -3.54 -11.87
C VAL A 202 8.26 -3.65 -12.14
N VAL A 203 8.70 -3.25 -13.35
CA VAL A 203 10.12 -3.21 -13.69
C VAL A 203 10.86 -2.21 -12.81
N GLY A 204 10.31 -1.02 -12.60
CA GLY A 204 10.88 0.01 -11.74
C GLY A 204 11.11 -0.46 -10.30
N GLU A 205 10.15 -1.20 -9.74
CA GLU A 205 10.23 -1.73 -8.39
C GLU A 205 11.25 -2.88 -8.28
N LEU A 206 11.31 -3.79 -9.26
CA LEU A 206 12.36 -4.82 -9.30
C LEU A 206 13.76 -4.20 -9.44
N VAL A 207 13.92 -3.20 -10.30
CA VAL A 207 15.18 -2.45 -10.42
C VAL A 207 15.50 -1.72 -9.11
N TRP A 208 14.49 -1.21 -8.41
CA TRP A 208 14.66 -0.58 -7.10
C TRP A 208 15.16 -1.57 -6.03
N TYR A 209 14.64 -2.80 -5.99
CA TYR A 209 15.16 -3.84 -5.08
C TYR A 209 16.61 -4.23 -5.42
N LEU A 210 16.95 -4.37 -6.70
CA LEU A 210 18.34 -4.60 -7.13
C LEU A 210 19.24 -3.43 -6.74
N TRP A 211 18.75 -2.20 -6.87
CA TRP A 211 19.46 -1.02 -6.43
C TRP A 211 19.69 -1.01 -4.90
N LEU A 212 18.72 -1.44 -4.09
CA LEU A 212 18.93 -1.61 -2.64
C LEU A 212 20.03 -2.63 -2.30
N VAL A 213 20.15 -3.71 -3.08
CA VAL A 213 21.25 -4.67 -2.94
C VAL A 213 22.59 -3.98 -3.25
N GLY A 214 22.68 -3.24 -4.35
CA GLY A 214 23.86 -2.46 -4.71
C GLY A 214 24.23 -1.42 -3.64
N LEU A 215 23.22 -0.75 -3.06
CA LEU A 215 23.41 0.19 -1.97
C LEU A 215 23.93 -0.51 -0.70
N ALA A 216 23.44 -1.70 -0.39
CA ALA A 216 23.91 -2.49 0.76
C ALA A 216 25.39 -2.86 0.62
N VAL A 217 25.79 -3.32 -0.57
CA VAL A 217 27.19 -3.64 -0.89
C VAL A 217 28.06 -2.38 -0.78
N ALA A 218 27.61 -1.26 -1.34
CA ALA A 218 28.33 0.01 -1.26
C ALA A 218 28.50 0.49 0.20
N VAL A 219 27.46 0.40 1.03
CA VAL A 219 27.54 0.74 2.46
C VAL A 219 28.46 -0.21 3.21
N GLY A 220 28.40 -1.52 2.96
CA GLY A 220 29.27 -2.51 3.60
C GLY A 220 30.76 -2.30 3.29
N HIS A 221 31.09 -1.88 2.07
CA HIS A 221 32.47 -1.51 1.71
C HIS A 221 32.98 -0.25 2.42
N LEU A 222 32.08 0.64 2.85
CA LEU A 222 32.46 1.89 3.52
C LEU A 222 32.71 1.71 5.02
N ASP A 223 32.24 0.62 5.63
CA ASP A 223 32.30 0.40 7.07
C ASP A 223 32.78 -1.01 7.47
N PRO A 224 34.01 -1.41 7.12
CA PRO A 224 34.61 -2.62 7.67
C PRO A 224 34.87 -2.51 9.19
N GLY A 225 34.87 -1.29 9.74
CA GLY A 225 35.21 -1.01 11.14
C GLY A 225 34.08 -1.27 12.13
N TRP A 226 32.80 -1.10 11.74
CA TRP A 226 31.66 -1.40 12.62
C TRP A 226 31.66 -2.87 13.05
N LEU A 227 31.86 -3.81 12.12
CA LEU A 227 31.83 -5.25 12.42
C LEU A 227 33.04 -5.70 13.25
N ALA A 228 34.13 -4.93 13.24
CA ALA A 228 35.36 -5.23 13.98
C ALA A 228 35.45 -4.52 15.33
N ALA A 229 34.51 -3.63 15.67
CA ALA A 229 34.42 -3.05 17.00
C ALA A 229 33.93 -4.13 17.97
N ASP A 230 34.89 -4.88 18.50
CA ASP A 230 34.66 -5.94 19.46
C ASP A 230 33.93 -5.35 20.69
N PRO A 231 32.67 -5.72 20.96
CA PRO A 231 31.89 -5.15 22.06
C PRO A 231 32.56 -5.45 23.42
N THR A 232 33.40 -6.47 23.48
CA THR A 232 34.25 -6.82 24.63
C THR A 232 35.39 -5.83 24.88
N ALA A 233 35.90 -5.13 23.85
CA ALA A 233 36.94 -4.12 24.03
C ALA A 233 36.42 -2.84 24.68
N ALA A 234 35.15 -2.47 24.43
CA ALA A 234 34.50 -1.35 25.10
C ALA A 234 34.18 -1.66 26.58
N ALA A 235 33.83 -2.91 26.90
CA ALA A 235 33.61 -3.35 28.28
C ALA A 235 34.91 -3.43 29.12
N ALA A 236 36.06 -3.66 28.49
CA ALA A 236 37.36 -3.74 29.18
C ALA A 236 37.98 -2.36 29.48
N ALA A 237 37.59 -1.30 28.75
CA ALA A 237 38.16 0.03 28.91
C ALA A 237 37.52 0.87 30.04
N ASP A 238 36.30 0.51 30.47
CA ASP A 238 35.56 1.20 31.55
C ASP A 238 35.61 0.46 32.89
N GLY A 239 36.54 -0.49 33.07
CA GLY A 239 36.86 -0.99 34.40
C GLY A 239 37.36 0.18 35.26
N PRO A 240 36.65 0.60 36.32
CA PRO A 240 37.12 1.68 37.16
C PRO A 240 38.38 1.19 37.84
N ALA A 241 39.52 1.78 37.47
CA ALA A 241 40.69 1.79 38.31
C ALA A 241 40.32 2.60 39.56
N LEU A 242 39.57 1.96 40.47
CA LEU A 242 39.37 2.46 41.81
C LEU A 242 40.78 2.58 42.41
N PRO A 243 41.22 3.80 42.79
CA PRO A 243 42.41 3.93 43.61
C PRO A 243 42.09 3.21 44.91
N ILE A 244 42.77 2.10 45.16
CA ILE A 244 42.78 1.46 46.49
C ILE A 244 43.59 2.41 47.39
N GLU A 245 42.93 3.48 47.84
CA GLU A 245 43.44 4.28 48.93
C GLU A 245 43.04 3.55 50.22
N ARG A 246 44.00 2.79 50.78
CA ARG A 246 43.90 2.31 52.16
C ARG A 246 43.90 3.52 53.08
N VAL A 247 42.72 3.97 53.48
CA VAL A 247 42.56 4.87 54.63
C VAL A 247 41.70 4.15 55.65
N GLY A 248 42.37 3.66 56.69
CA GLY A 248 41.70 3.26 57.93
C GLY A 248 41.27 4.49 58.70
N GLY A 249 40.17 4.39 59.43
CA GLY A 249 39.76 5.42 60.38
C GLY A 249 38.25 5.45 60.59
N ASP A 250 37.84 4.89 61.73
CA ASP A 250 36.52 5.05 62.31
C ASP A 250 36.07 6.53 62.35
N ALA A 251 34.95 6.85 61.72
CA ALA A 251 34.11 7.99 62.11
C ALA A 251 32.72 7.86 61.49
N ALA A 252 31.73 7.57 62.34
CA ALA A 252 30.33 7.79 62.04
C ALA A 252 30.08 9.28 61.75
N LEU A 253 29.32 9.61 60.69
CA LEU A 253 28.55 10.86 60.49
C LEU A 253 27.77 10.81 59.13
N PRO A 254 26.81 11.72 58.85
CA PRO A 254 25.40 11.40 58.59
C PRO A 254 24.99 11.43 57.11
N ALA A 255 23.80 10.90 56.84
CA ALA A 255 23.16 10.85 55.53
C ALA A 255 22.93 12.25 54.91
N PRO A 256 23.41 12.53 53.69
CA PRO A 256 23.03 13.72 52.95
C PRO A 256 21.74 13.49 52.16
N ALA A 257 20.80 14.43 52.29
CA ALA A 257 19.62 14.56 51.46
C ALA A 257 20.02 14.80 50.00
N LEU A 258 19.40 14.04 49.09
CA LEU A 258 19.59 14.19 47.64
C LEU A 258 18.87 15.46 47.15
N PRO A 259 19.52 16.32 46.34
CA PRO A 259 18.84 17.42 45.69
C PRO A 259 17.99 16.91 44.52
N MET A 260 16.69 17.19 44.58
CA MET A 260 15.77 17.11 43.45
C MET A 260 16.24 18.12 42.39
N VAL A 261 16.77 17.61 41.28
CA VAL A 261 17.04 18.43 40.09
C VAL A 261 15.76 18.47 39.27
N GLU A 262 15.07 19.60 39.33
CA GLU A 262 13.98 19.92 38.40
C GLU A 262 14.56 20.10 36.99
N LEU A 263 14.05 19.31 36.03
CA LEU A 263 14.35 19.52 34.61
C LEU A 263 13.65 20.80 34.14
N PRO A 264 14.36 21.72 33.43
CA PRO A 264 13.72 22.86 32.81
C PRO A 264 12.86 22.38 31.63
N VAL A 265 11.55 22.54 31.76
CA VAL A 265 10.61 22.49 30.64
C VAL A 265 10.90 23.72 29.78
N ALA A 266 11.51 23.50 28.61
CA ALA A 266 11.70 24.57 27.64
C ALA A 266 10.35 24.87 26.98
N ASP A 267 9.83 26.06 27.22
CA ASP A 267 8.71 26.65 26.49
C ASP A 267 9.08 26.78 25.01
N LEU A 268 8.45 25.97 24.17
CA LEU A 268 8.50 26.11 22.72
C LEU A 268 7.59 27.27 22.30
N PRO A 269 8.07 28.26 21.52
CA PRO A 269 7.21 29.31 21.00
C PRO A 269 6.24 28.71 19.98
N VAL A 270 4.96 28.70 20.33
CA VAL A 270 3.85 28.50 19.40
C VAL A 270 3.89 29.67 18.43
N ALA A 271 4.28 29.42 17.18
CA ALA A 271 4.13 30.39 16.12
C ALA A 271 2.63 30.52 15.81
N ASP A 272 2.08 31.72 16.03
CA ASP A 272 0.75 32.12 15.63
C ASP A 272 0.59 31.96 14.11
N LEU A 273 -0.08 30.87 13.71
CA LEU A 273 -0.57 30.69 12.35
C LEU A 273 -1.84 31.55 12.19
N PRO A 274 -1.96 32.38 11.14
CA PRO A 274 -3.18 33.14 10.90
C PRO A 274 -4.30 32.17 10.53
N VAL A 275 -5.22 31.98 11.48
CA VAL A 275 -6.50 31.32 11.23
C VAL A 275 -7.32 32.26 10.35
N ALA A 276 -7.59 31.84 9.12
CA ALA A 276 -8.57 32.50 8.28
C ALA A 276 -9.97 32.22 8.85
N ASP A 277 -10.66 33.28 9.29
CA ASP A 277 -12.06 33.26 9.70
C ASP A 277 -12.95 32.86 8.50
N HIS A 278 -13.22 31.58 8.36
CA HIS A 278 -14.30 31.09 7.52
C HIS A 278 -15.57 30.94 8.36
N PRO A 279 -16.71 31.55 7.95
CA PRO A 279 -17.95 31.43 8.69
C PRO A 279 -18.45 29.98 8.64
N VAL A 280 -18.50 29.33 9.80
CA VAL A 280 -19.12 28.03 9.99
C VAL A 280 -20.65 28.22 9.96
N PRO A 281 -21.40 27.55 9.07
CA PRO A 281 -22.85 27.58 9.12
C PRO A 281 -23.33 26.84 10.37
N ALA A 282 -24.15 27.53 11.17
CA ALA A 282 -24.74 26.98 12.39
C ALA A 282 -25.59 25.74 12.06
N LEU A 283 -25.18 24.59 12.61
CA LEU A 283 -26.00 23.38 12.64
C LEU A 283 -27.14 23.57 13.64
N PRO A 284 -28.36 23.08 13.33
CA PRO A 284 -29.49 23.18 14.24
C PRO A 284 -29.26 22.27 15.45
N VAL A 285 -29.23 22.89 16.63
CA VAL A 285 -29.30 22.19 17.92
C VAL A 285 -30.69 21.56 18.03
N ALA A 286 -30.75 20.23 18.05
CA ALA A 286 -31.97 19.50 18.35
C ALA A 286 -32.22 19.54 19.86
N ASP A 287 -33.40 20.03 20.25
CA ASP A 287 -33.86 20.00 21.63
C ASP A 287 -34.01 18.56 22.16
N PRO A 288 -33.67 18.30 23.43
CA PRO A 288 -33.90 17.01 24.05
C PRO A 288 -35.40 16.76 24.27
N ALA A 289 -35.88 15.61 23.79
CA ALA A 289 -37.25 15.14 23.97
C ALA A 289 -37.58 14.91 25.47
N PRO A 290 -38.83 15.14 25.90
CA PRO A 290 -39.22 15.02 27.30
C PRO A 290 -39.31 13.56 27.75
N ALA A 291 -38.86 13.33 28.99
CA ALA A 291 -38.93 12.06 29.71
C ALA A 291 -40.38 11.56 29.83
N GLY A 292 -40.64 10.37 29.28
CA GLY A 292 -41.88 9.62 29.47
C GLY A 292 -41.78 8.69 30.68
N ASP A 293 -42.84 8.73 31.50
CA ASP A 293 -43.08 8.03 32.76
C ASP A 293 -42.88 6.49 32.72
N PRO A 294 -42.52 5.86 33.85
CA PRO A 294 -42.36 4.41 33.95
C PRO A 294 -43.70 3.74 34.31
N ARG A 295 -44.05 2.66 33.60
CA ARG A 295 -45.10 1.72 34.05
C ARG A 295 -44.66 0.26 33.92
N PRO A 296 -45.21 -0.63 34.77
CA PRO A 296 -44.44 -1.70 35.36
C PRO A 296 -44.52 -3.02 34.60
N ALA A 297 -43.52 -3.85 34.91
CA ALA A 297 -43.33 -5.22 34.52
C ALA A 297 -44.60 -6.08 34.66
N ALA A 298 -44.94 -6.79 33.57
CA ALA A 298 -45.75 -7.99 33.61
C ALA A 298 -44.89 -9.16 33.13
N ALA A 299 -44.85 -10.19 33.96
CA ALA A 299 -44.08 -11.40 33.81
C ALA A 299 -44.42 -12.18 32.54
N VAL A 300 -43.39 -12.64 31.84
CA VAL A 300 -43.49 -13.81 30.95
C VAL A 300 -42.39 -14.78 31.33
N ALA A 301 -42.80 -15.81 32.07
CA ALA A 301 -42.05 -17.03 32.23
C ALA A 301 -42.10 -17.82 30.91
N GLY A 302 -40.94 -18.27 30.45
CA GLY A 302 -40.81 -19.04 29.21
C GLY A 302 -39.37 -19.49 29.01
N ARG A 303 -38.94 -20.41 29.87
CA ARG A 303 -37.61 -21.00 29.91
C ARG A 303 -37.54 -22.12 28.87
N ASP A 304 -36.85 -21.87 27.76
CA ASP A 304 -36.40 -22.93 26.83
C ASP A 304 -34.89 -22.74 26.56
N THR A 305 -34.09 -23.27 27.48
CA THR A 305 -32.64 -23.42 27.30
C THR A 305 -32.38 -24.65 26.44
N ARG A 306 -32.37 -24.49 25.11
CA ARG A 306 -31.65 -25.43 24.24
C ARG A 306 -30.17 -25.05 24.25
N LEU A 307 -29.37 -25.98 24.77
CA LEU A 307 -27.91 -25.99 24.70
C LEU A 307 -27.50 -25.79 23.24
N ARG A 308 -26.90 -24.62 22.96
CA ARG A 308 -26.21 -24.31 21.72
C ARG A 308 -24.84 -24.99 21.81
N GLU A 309 -24.54 -25.86 20.85
CA GLU A 309 -23.21 -26.46 20.69
C GLU A 309 -22.13 -25.36 20.68
N PRO A 310 -20.92 -25.65 21.21
CA PRO A 310 -19.82 -24.71 21.14
C PRO A 310 -19.43 -24.50 19.68
N GLN A 311 -19.73 -23.31 19.15
CA GLN A 311 -19.09 -22.81 17.93
C GLN A 311 -17.58 -22.84 18.15
N SER A 312 -16.88 -23.38 17.16
CA SER A 312 -15.43 -23.58 17.22
C SER A 312 -14.72 -22.26 17.50
N ALA A 313 -13.70 -22.31 18.35
CA ALA A 313 -12.95 -21.13 18.81
C ALA A 313 -12.16 -20.40 17.70
N ASP A 314 -12.20 -20.89 16.45
CA ASP A 314 -11.49 -20.30 15.32
C ASP A 314 -12.24 -19.14 14.65
N ASP A 315 -13.54 -18.97 14.89
CA ASP A 315 -14.35 -17.90 14.27
C ASP A 315 -14.36 -16.58 15.09
N GLY A 316 -14.10 -16.65 16.40
CA GLY A 316 -14.32 -15.51 17.31
C GLY A 316 -13.27 -14.40 17.25
N PHE A 317 -12.04 -14.70 16.81
CA PHE A 317 -10.96 -13.70 16.78
C PHE A 317 -11.17 -12.63 15.70
N PHE A 318 -11.80 -13.00 14.57
CA PHE A 318 -12.00 -12.08 13.46
C PHE A 318 -13.31 -11.29 13.56
N ASP A 319 -14.37 -11.82 14.17
CA ASP A 319 -15.62 -11.06 14.34
C ASP A 319 -15.44 -9.83 15.24
N ALA A 320 -14.66 -9.95 16.33
CA ALA A 320 -14.40 -8.84 17.25
C ALA A 320 -13.54 -7.71 16.66
N ALA A 321 -12.66 -8.02 15.69
CA ALA A 321 -11.80 -7.03 15.04
C ALA A 321 -12.49 -6.30 13.87
N THR A 322 -13.67 -6.76 13.43
CA THR A 322 -14.36 -6.24 12.25
C THR A 322 -15.69 -5.55 12.56
N GLU A 323 -16.08 -5.41 13.83
CA GLU A 323 -17.11 -4.47 14.29
C GLU A 323 -16.58 -3.01 14.28
N ILE A 324 -16.02 -2.57 13.16
CA ILE A 324 -15.99 -1.15 12.84
C ILE A 324 -17.41 -0.82 12.39
N PHE A 325 -18.17 -0.23 13.30
CA PHE A 325 -19.56 0.16 13.14
C PHE A 325 -19.67 1.21 12.02
N TRP A 326 -19.88 0.75 10.79
CA TRP A 326 -20.35 1.60 9.71
C TRP A 326 -21.86 1.74 9.91
N GLU A 327 -22.27 2.84 10.56
CA GLU A 327 -23.69 3.18 10.67
C GLU A 327 -24.29 3.26 9.26
N ASP A 328 -25.28 2.40 9.03
CA ASP A 328 -26.15 2.45 7.87
C ASP A 328 -26.92 3.78 7.95
N PRO A 329 -26.75 4.72 6.99
CA PRO A 329 -27.56 5.94 6.98
C PRO A 329 -28.98 5.53 6.64
N THR A 330 -29.78 5.25 7.67
CA THR A 330 -31.19 4.91 7.51
C THR A 330 -31.84 6.00 6.68
N ALA A 331 -32.38 5.60 5.54
CA ALA A 331 -33.27 6.39 4.71
C ALA A 331 -34.46 6.87 5.56
N GLY A 332 -34.34 8.09 6.11
CA GLY A 332 -35.39 8.80 6.84
C GLY A 332 -36.48 9.30 5.89
N GLY A 333 -37.17 8.39 5.22
CA GLY A 333 -38.40 8.66 4.49
C GLY A 333 -39.60 8.60 5.45
N GLY A 334 -39.96 9.74 6.02
CA GLY A 334 -41.11 9.88 6.92
C GLY A 334 -41.93 11.13 6.62
N GLY A 335 -42.35 11.29 5.35
CA GLY A 335 -43.22 12.38 4.92
C GLY A 335 -44.59 12.33 5.59
N ALA A 336 -44.84 13.30 6.47
CA ALA A 336 -46.08 13.46 7.20
C ALA A 336 -47.24 13.85 6.27
N ARG A 337 -48.27 13.03 6.38
CA ARG A 337 -49.64 13.14 5.89
C ARG A 337 -50.28 14.46 6.35
N SER A 338 -50.67 15.33 5.43
CA SER A 338 -51.69 16.37 5.69
C SER A 338 -52.80 16.27 4.67
N GLY A 339 -54.02 16.08 5.16
CA GLY A 339 -55.22 15.98 4.35
C GLY A 339 -55.94 17.33 4.25
N ARG A 340 -56.63 17.54 3.13
CA ARG A 340 -57.92 18.25 3.10
C ARG A 340 -58.74 17.85 1.86
N PRO A 341 -60.08 17.87 1.94
CA PRO A 341 -60.96 17.28 0.94
C PRO A 341 -61.49 18.32 -0.06
N GLY A 342 -61.85 17.88 -1.26
CA GLY A 342 -62.45 18.73 -2.28
C GLY A 342 -63.11 17.94 -3.42
N ARG A 343 -64.41 17.68 -3.24
CA ARG A 343 -65.52 17.58 -4.21
C ARG A 343 -65.26 17.29 -5.71
N GLY A 344 -66.10 16.37 -6.20
CA GLY A 344 -66.72 16.38 -7.54
C GLY A 344 -65.90 15.65 -8.60
N SER A 345 -66.45 14.83 -9.49
CA SER A 345 -67.83 14.40 -9.80
C SER A 345 -67.69 13.44 -10.98
N THR A 346 -68.54 12.40 -11.04
CA THR A 346 -69.03 11.69 -12.25
C THR A 346 -67.97 11.19 -13.25
N HIS A 347 -67.87 9.91 -13.61
CA HIS A 347 -68.84 9.22 -14.46
C HIS A 347 -68.37 7.77 -14.73
N ARG A 348 -69.34 6.85 -14.83
CA ARG A 348 -69.39 5.71 -15.77
C ARG A 348 -68.70 4.39 -15.39
N GLN A 349 -69.52 3.53 -14.79
CA GLN A 349 -69.57 2.08 -15.02
C GLN A 349 -69.78 1.77 -16.50
N GLU A 350 -69.06 0.78 -17.04
CA GLU A 350 -69.65 -0.50 -17.40
C GLU A 350 -68.58 -1.61 -17.54
N PRO A 351 -68.93 -2.88 -17.26
CA PRO A 351 -68.07 -4.04 -17.29
C PRO A 351 -68.23 -4.83 -18.60
N ASP A 352 -67.31 -5.76 -18.87
CA ASP A 352 -67.56 -7.12 -19.40
C ASP A 352 -66.32 -7.66 -20.12
N GLY A 353 -66.01 -8.94 -19.88
CA GLY A 353 -64.89 -9.60 -20.57
C GLY A 353 -64.40 -10.89 -19.91
N SER A 354 -65.33 -11.78 -19.56
CA SER A 354 -65.13 -13.20 -19.26
C SER A 354 -64.39 -13.95 -20.40
N GLY A 355 -63.58 -14.97 -20.04
CA GLY A 355 -62.69 -15.79 -20.90
C GLY A 355 -63.38 -16.68 -21.96
N PRO A 356 -62.80 -17.82 -22.43
CA PRO A 356 -62.03 -18.81 -21.66
C PRO A 356 -60.80 -19.48 -22.37
N ALA A 357 -60.07 -20.25 -21.56
CA ALA A 357 -59.34 -21.51 -21.82
C ALA A 357 -58.84 -21.88 -23.23
N ASP A 358 -57.55 -22.25 -23.29
CA ASP A 358 -57.11 -23.46 -24.01
C ASP A 358 -55.83 -24.04 -23.36
N PRO A 359 -55.80 -25.33 -22.96
CA PRO A 359 -54.60 -26.02 -22.49
C PRO A 359 -54.22 -27.17 -23.43
N ALA A 360 -52.99 -27.21 -23.97
CA ALA A 360 -52.29 -28.46 -24.33
C ALA A 360 -50.93 -28.18 -24.98
N LEU A 361 -50.04 -29.18 -24.87
CA LEU A 361 -48.69 -29.34 -25.46
C LEU A 361 -47.60 -28.60 -24.67
N ALA A 362 -46.93 -29.21 -23.67
CA ALA A 362 -46.18 -30.46 -23.71
C ALA A 362 -45.32 -30.58 -24.97
N ASP A 363 -44.08 -30.09 -24.90
CA ASP A 363 -42.97 -30.90 -25.39
C ASP A 363 -41.67 -30.63 -24.66
N ALA A 364 -41.02 -31.72 -24.30
CA ALA A 364 -39.77 -31.79 -23.60
C ALA A 364 -38.62 -31.63 -24.60
N SER A 365 -37.77 -30.63 -24.41
CA SER A 365 -36.46 -30.55 -25.05
C SER A 365 -35.39 -30.55 -23.97
N THR A 366 -35.01 -31.74 -23.56
CA THR A 366 -33.79 -32.01 -22.80
C THR A 366 -32.63 -31.83 -23.76
N ASP A 367 -31.86 -30.76 -23.60
CA ASP A 367 -30.60 -30.50 -24.30
C ASP A 367 -29.45 -31.16 -23.52
N PRO A 368 -28.83 -32.25 -24.02
CA PRO A 368 -27.74 -32.91 -23.34
C PRO A 368 -26.43 -32.68 -24.10
N ASP A 369 -25.98 -31.42 -24.26
CA ASP A 369 -24.67 -31.16 -24.87
C ASP A 369 -23.86 -30.00 -24.25
N ARG A 370 -23.93 -29.84 -22.93
CA ARG A 370 -22.90 -29.09 -22.18
C ARG A 370 -21.82 -30.02 -21.65
N ARG A 371 -20.84 -30.33 -22.51
CA ARG A 371 -19.54 -30.83 -22.07
C ARG A 371 -18.77 -29.71 -21.34
N PRO A 372 -18.08 -30.03 -20.23
CA PRO A 372 -17.31 -29.06 -19.47
C PRO A 372 -16.04 -28.65 -20.23
N LEU A 373 -15.82 -27.34 -20.31
CA LEU A 373 -14.55 -26.73 -20.69
C LEU A 373 -13.48 -27.21 -19.70
N ARG A 374 -12.71 -28.22 -20.12
CA ARG A 374 -11.43 -28.55 -19.49
C ARG A 374 -10.50 -27.35 -19.65
N ALA A 375 -10.03 -26.83 -18.52
CA ALA A 375 -8.85 -25.99 -18.46
C ALA A 375 -7.68 -26.70 -19.14
N ALA A 376 -7.30 -26.22 -20.32
CA ALA A 376 -6.07 -26.61 -20.97
C ALA A 376 -4.92 -25.90 -20.24
N ALA A 377 -4.16 -26.66 -19.46
CA ALA A 377 -2.84 -26.26 -19.03
C ALA A 377 -2.01 -25.90 -20.27
N GLN A 378 -1.54 -24.65 -20.37
CA GLN A 378 -0.49 -24.29 -21.31
C GLN A 378 0.81 -24.99 -20.88
N PRO A 379 1.43 -25.82 -21.74
CA PRO A 379 2.77 -26.33 -21.45
C PRO A 379 3.79 -25.26 -21.85
N ALA A 380 4.63 -24.92 -20.89
CA ALA A 380 5.85 -24.16 -21.13
C ALA A 380 6.82 -24.98 -22.01
N GLY A 381 7.25 -24.38 -23.12
CA GLY A 381 8.53 -24.64 -23.76
C GLY A 381 8.54 -25.49 -25.04
N ARG A 382 8.76 -24.84 -26.19
CA ARG A 382 9.69 -25.37 -27.21
C ARG A 382 10.20 -24.29 -28.17
N LEU A 383 11.52 -24.25 -28.29
CA LEU A 383 12.35 -23.53 -29.26
C LEU A 383 12.15 -24.05 -30.70
N LEU A 384 12.40 -23.14 -31.64
CA LEU A 384 12.85 -23.31 -33.04
C LEU A 384 11.94 -24.04 -34.04
N GLY A 385 11.59 -23.34 -35.12
CA GLY A 385 11.06 -23.93 -36.35
C GLY A 385 10.61 -22.85 -37.32
N ASP A 386 11.31 -22.76 -38.45
CA ASP A 386 11.04 -21.91 -39.61
C ASP A 386 9.57 -21.92 -40.04
N ASP A 387 9.05 -20.76 -40.43
CA ASP A 387 8.13 -20.64 -41.59
C ASP A 387 7.96 -19.16 -41.96
N ALA A 388 8.53 -18.81 -43.11
CA ALA A 388 8.27 -17.57 -43.82
C ALA A 388 6.88 -17.61 -44.48
N PRO A 389 6.21 -16.46 -44.62
CA PRO A 389 5.31 -16.25 -45.73
C PRO A 389 5.79 -15.11 -46.63
N THR A 390 5.85 -15.44 -47.91
CA THR A 390 6.08 -14.60 -49.08
C THR A 390 5.23 -13.33 -49.12
N ASP A 391 5.87 -12.26 -49.59
CA ASP A 391 5.31 -10.97 -50.04
C ASP A 391 4.07 -11.09 -50.93
N PRO A 392 3.25 -10.03 -50.95
CA PRO A 392 2.76 -9.50 -52.22
C PRO A 392 3.31 -8.10 -52.52
N VAL A 393 3.96 -8.05 -53.67
CA VAL A 393 4.24 -6.91 -54.55
C VAL A 393 3.15 -5.83 -54.49
N ILE A 394 3.54 -4.59 -54.17
CA ILE A 394 2.84 -3.38 -54.62
C ILE A 394 3.87 -2.36 -55.12
N ASP A 395 3.68 -1.97 -56.38
CA ASP A 395 4.47 -1.04 -57.17
C ASP A 395 4.56 0.36 -56.54
N VAL A 396 5.78 0.91 -56.49
CA VAL A 396 6.07 2.32 -56.20
C VAL A 396 6.62 2.98 -57.49
N PRO A 397 6.04 4.08 -57.98
CA PRO A 397 6.52 4.72 -59.19
C PRO A 397 7.79 5.52 -58.94
N ALA A 398 8.66 5.48 -59.96
CA ALA A 398 9.96 6.12 -60.02
C ALA A 398 9.90 7.64 -60.19
N GLY A 399 10.91 8.32 -59.63
CA GLY A 399 11.25 9.73 -59.82
C GLY A 399 11.62 10.36 -58.47
N GLU A 400 12.76 10.99 -58.21
CA GLU A 400 13.86 11.51 -59.01
C GLU A 400 15.15 11.44 -58.18
N ARG A 401 16.29 11.23 -58.85
CA ARG A 401 17.63 11.55 -58.34
C ARG A 401 17.83 13.07 -58.37
N PRO A 402 18.60 13.64 -57.44
CA PRO A 402 19.91 14.12 -57.89
C PRO A 402 21.05 13.89 -56.89
N ASP A 403 22.14 13.40 -57.48
CA ASP A 403 23.51 13.91 -57.41
C ASP A 403 24.21 14.16 -56.08
N ARG A 404 25.14 13.23 -55.89
CA ARG A 404 26.35 13.22 -55.09
C ARG A 404 27.39 14.19 -55.66
N ALA A 405 27.82 15.17 -54.87
CA ALA A 405 29.08 15.90 -55.03
C ALA A 405 29.74 15.97 -53.63
N THR A 406 30.70 15.10 -53.32
CA THR A 406 32.16 15.35 -53.39
C THR A 406 32.64 16.56 -52.59
N GLY A 407 33.44 16.30 -51.55
CA GLY A 407 34.54 17.19 -51.16
C GLY A 407 34.66 17.51 -49.68
N PRO A 408 35.70 17.00 -48.97
CA PRO A 408 36.08 17.46 -47.64
C PRO A 408 37.06 18.63 -47.73
N ALA A 409 37.05 19.53 -46.74
CA ALA A 409 38.18 20.42 -46.50
C ALA A 409 38.28 20.81 -45.01
N PRO A 410 39.47 20.68 -44.38
CA PRO A 410 39.81 21.28 -43.09
C PRO A 410 40.36 22.70 -43.31
N ARG A 411 40.27 23.57 -42.30
CA ARG A 411 41.13 24.77 -42.24
C ARG A 411 41.37 25.24 -40.81
N ASP A 412 42.65 25.31 -40.50
CA ASP A 412 43.30 25.92 -39.35
C ASP A 412 43.17 27.45 -39.34
N GLY A 413 43.01 28.02 -38.12
CA GLY A 413 43.54 29.30 -37.61
C GLY A 413 43.22 30.64 -38.31
N PRO A 414 43.71 31.80 -37.80
CA PRO A 414 44.56 32.03 -36.62
C PRO A 414 44.13 33.22 -35.70
N THR A 415 45.00 33.48 -34.70
CA THR A 415 45.17 34.63 -33.77
C THR A 415 44.25 34.78 -32.58
#